data_AF-A0AAV2ISJ4-F1
#
_entry.id   AF-A0AAV2ISJ4-F1
#
_cell.length_a   1.000
_cell.length_b   1.000
_cell.length_c   1.000
_cell.angle_alpha   90.00
_cell.angle_beta   90.00
_cell.angle_gamma   90.00
#
_symmetry.space_group_name_H-M   'P 1'
#
loop_
_entity.id
_entity.type
_entity.pdbx_description
1 polymer ?
#
loop_
_entity_poly.entity_id
_entity_poly.type
_entity_poly.pdbx_seq_one_letter_code
_entity_poly.pdbx_strand_id
1 'polypeptide(L)'
;MPGENLLFVHMKDMSKIRNRKRWSQVMYMYYLLGYRHIMACKNEVLEKMKTIDALRGGFGLNIQEINYLLGESASAKSQNTFLLALDGDTDFSPGSVKILLDRMRDENVGAACGRIHPIGNGPMIWYQKFEYAIGHWLQKAAEHVFGCVLCSPGCFSLFRAAALMDTNVMKKYTPEPTEPSDHLQFDQGEDRWLCILLLQQGYRIEYAADAWTFAPEGFFEFFNQRCRWMPSTIANILDLLGSTSMTTKKNPNMSILYILFQWLLMLMTMLGPGTILMMIAGAVKLVFKMTLIESYLFATIPAMAFTVSCFWLTTRLQLIFAAILSIIYTFIMMVVFVGTIQTAAKGEHIPS
;
A
#
# COMPACT_ATOMS: atom_id res chain seq x y z
N MET A 1 -16.43 -16.39 -17.97
CA MET A 1 -15.35 -16.76 -18.92
C MET A 1 -15.67 -18.15 -19.46
N PRO A 2 -15.63 -18.41 -20.77
CA PRO A 2 -16.14 -19.67 -21.33
C PRO A 2 -15.09 -20.80 -21.26
N GLY A 3 -15.54 -21.96 -20.75
CA GLY A 3 -15.21 -23.32 -21.20
C GLY A 3 -13.83 -23.94 -20.91
N GLU A 4 -12.74 -23.22 -21.17
CA GLU A 4 -11.40 -23.84 -21.25
C GLU A 4 -10.43 -23.37 -20.15
N ASN A 5 -10.88 -22.50 -19.26
CA ASN A 5 -10.04 -21.97 -18.18
C ASN A 5 -9.91 -23.00 -17.06
N LEU A 6 -8.69 -23.46 -16.84
CA LEU A 6 -8.38 -24.32 -15.69
C LEU A 6 -8.45 -23.51 -14.39
N LEU A 7 -9.36 -23.88 -13.50
CA LEU A 7 -9.42 -23.36 -12.14
C LEU A 7 -8.62 -24.26 -11.21
N PHE A 8 -7.51 -23.74 -10.67
CA PHE A 8 -6.74 -24.41 -9.63
C PHE A 8 -7.08 -23.78 -8.29
N VAL A 9 -7.67 -24.57 -7.38
CA VAL A 9 -7.96 -24.12 -6.02
C VAL A 9 -6.88 -24.66 -5.08
N HIS A 10 -6.14 -23.77 -4.45
CA HIS A 10 -5.12 -24.11 -3.46
C HIS A 10 -5.61 -23.70 -2.08
N MET A 11 -5.74 -24.67 -1.17
CA MET A 11 -6.09 -24.40 0.23
C MET A 11 -4.84 -24.34 1.10
N LYS A 12 -4.72 -23.28 1.89
CA LYS A 12 -3.59 -23.06 2.80
C LYS A 12 -3.73 -23.94 4.05
N ASP A 13 -2.70 -24.73 4.34
CA ASP A 13 -2.54 -25.40 5.63
C ASP A 13 -1.75 -24.50 6.58
N MET A 14 -2.41 -23.97 7.62
CA MET A 14 -1.79 -23.05 8.59
C MET A 14 -0.72 -23.73 9.46
N SER A 15 -0.68 -25.06 9.52
CA SER A 15 0.36 -25.79 10.26
C SER A 15 1.68 -25.89 9.50
N LYS A 16 1.65 -25.74 8.17
CA LYS A 16 2.81 -25.92 7.28
C LYS A 16 3.38 -24.60 6.75
N ILE A 17 2.62 -23.51 6.87
CA ILE A 17 3.00 -22.21 6.30
C ILE A 17 2.95 -21.18 7.41
N ARG A 18 3.95 -20.29 7.43
CA ARG A 18 4.02 -19.17 8.36
C ARG A 18 2.70 -18.37 8.34
N ASN A 19 2.27 -17.97 9.54
CA ASN A 19 1.09 -17.14 9.74
C ASN A 19 1.35 -15.73 9.22
N ARG A 20 0.30 -14.99 8.81
CA ARG A 20 0.27 -13.67 8.12
C ARG A 20 0.09 -13.74 6.59
N LYS A 21 -0.35 -12.61 6.03
CA LYS A 21 -0.66 -12.43 4.60
C LYS A 21 0.61 -12.51 3.73
N ARG A 22 1.68 -11.80 4.10
CA ARG A 22 2.97 -11.79 3.38
C ARG A 22 3.51 -13.18 3.06
N TRP A 23 3.51 -14.10 4.02
CA TRP A 23 4.03 -15.46 3.80
C TRP A 23 3.22 -16.27 2.79
N SER A 24 1.93 -15.97 2.69
CA SER A 24 1.07 -16.57 1.67
C SER A 24 1.44 -16.01 0.29
N GLN A 25 1.67 -14.70 0.18
CA GLN A 25 2.16 -14.06 -1.05
C GLN A 25 3.53 -14.63 -1.47
N VAL A 26 4.48 -14.73 -0.53
CA VAL A 26 5.81 -15.31 -0.79
C VAL A 26 5.70 -16.74 -1.32
N MET A 27 4.92 -17.60 -0.67
CA MET A 27 4.71 -18.98 -1.12
C MET A 27 4.16 -19.03 -2.55
N TYR A 28 3.11 -18.25 -2.83
CA TYR A 28 2.49 -18.24 -4.16
C TYR A 28 3.40 -17.61 -5.22
N MET A 29 4.22 -16.61 -4.88
CA MET A 29 5.23 -16.08 -5.80
C MET A 29 6.27 -17.17 -6.14
N TYR A 30 6.79 -17.92 -5.17
CA TYR A 30 7.70 -19.04 -5.45
C TYR A 30 7.04 -20.12 -6.30
N TYR A 31 5.78 -20.46 -6.03
CA TYR A 31 5.07 -21.47 -6.79
C TYR A 31 4.75 -21.02 -8.23
N LEU A 32 4.17 -19.83 -8.40
CA LEU A 32 3.74 -19.32 -9.70
C LEU A 32 4.93 -18.89 -10.56
N LEU A 33 5.85 -18.11 -9.99
CA LEU A 33 6.99 -17.51 -10.70
C LEU A 33 8.21 -18.43 -10.70
N GLY A 34 8.52 -19.08 -9.58
CA GLY A 34 9.70 -19.94 -9.47
C GLY A 34 9.50 -21.33 -10.07
N TYR A 35 8.34 -21.96 -9.83
CA TYR A 35 8.09 -23.33 -10.29
C TYR A 35 7.32 -23.38 -11.61
N ARG A 36 6.07 -22.90 -11.64
CA ARG A 36 5.19 -23.04 -12.82
C ARG A 36 5.73 -22.29 -14.03
N HIS A 37 6.13 -21.03 -13.83
CA HIS A 37 6.62 -20.19 -14.92
C HIS A 37 7.92 -20.76 -15.51
N ILE A 38 8.92 -21.08 -14.68
CA ILE A 38 10.19 -21.67 -15.15
C ILE A 38 9.98 -23.02 -15.83
N MET A 39 9.12 -23.89 -15.31
CA MET A 39 8.79 -25.17 -15.97
C MET A 39 8.16 -24.94 -17.35
N ALA A 40 7.28 -23.96 -17.48
CA ALA A 40 6.69 -23.62 -18.77
C ALA A 40 7.74 -23.09 -19.77
N CYS A 41 8.72 -22.32 -19.32
CA CYS A 41 9.85 -21.87 -20.15
C CYS A 41 10.75 -23.04 -20.57
N LYS A 42 11.05 -23.96 -19.64
CA LYS A 42 11.86 -25.15 -19.94
C LYS A 42 11.22 -26.01 -21.02
N ASN A 43 9.90 -26.24 -20.94
CA ASN A 43 9.18 -27.02 -21.95
C ASN A 43 9.21 -26.33 -23.33
N GLU A 44 9.05 -25.01 -23.36
CA GLU A 44 9.11 -24.23 -24.60
C GLU A 44 10.51 -24.28 -25.24
N VAL A 45 11.57 -24.16 -24.43
CA VAL A 45 12.95 -24.28 -24.92
C VAL A 45 13.24 -25.69 -25.41
N LEU A 46 12.73 -26.73 -24.73
CA LEU A 46 12.91 -28.11 -25.19
C LEU A 46 12.34 -28.32 -26.61
N GLU A 47 11.18 -27.74 -26.91
CA GLU A 47 10.60 -27.80 -28.26
C GLU A 47 11.43 -26.99 -29.29
N LYS A 48 11.91 -25.80 -28.93
CA LYS A 48 12.83 -25.02 -29.79
C LYS A 48 14.13 -25.77 -30.07
N MET A 49 14.69 -26.43 -29.07
CA MET A 49 15.91 -27.23 -29.20
C MET A 49 15.73 -28.39 -30.18
N LYS A 50 14.63 -29.14 -30.11
CA LYS A 50 14.32 -30.21 -31.09
C LYS A 50 14.29 -29.69 -32.53
N THR A 51 13.72 -28.50 -32.72
CA THR A 51 13.63 -27.87 -34.04
C THR A 51 15.02 -27.45 -34.55
N ILE A 52 15.83 -26.81 -33.71
CA ILE A 52 17.19 -26.38 -34.08
C ILE A 52 18.11 -27.58 -34.34
N ASP A 53 18.01 -28.63 -33.52
CA ASP A 53 18.78 -29.86 -33.68
C ASP A 53 18.47 -30.55 -35.02
N ALA A 54 17.19 -30.61 -35.40
CA ALA A 54 16.79 -31.10 -36.71
C ALA A 54 17.38 -30.28 -37.87
N LEU A 55 17.41 -28.94 -37.75
CA LEU A 55 18.02 -28.05 -38.74
C LEU A 55 19.55 -28.18 -38.83
N ARG A 56 20.19 -28.53 -37.71
CA ARG A 56 21.64 -28.76 -37.64
C ARG A 56 22.03 -30.20 -38.01
N GLY A 57 21.08 -31.06 -38.36
CA GLY A 57 21.36 -32.45 -38.70
C GLY A 57 21.79 -33.31 -37.50
N GLY A 58 21.30 -33.02 -36.29
CA GLY A 58 21.53 -33.83 -35.09
C GLY A 58 22.80 -33.52 -34.31
N PHE A 59 23.50 -32.41 -34.62
CA PHE A 59 24.71 -31.97 -33.90
C PHE A 59 24.41 -31.31 -32.53
N GLY A 60 23.15 -31.12 -32.18
CA GLY A 60 22.72 -30.56 -30.90
C GLY A 60 22.98 -29.07 -30.73
N LEU A 61 22.68 -28.58 -29.53
CA LEU A 61 23.08 -27.26 -29.04
C LEU A 61 24.08 -27.42 -27.90
N ASN A 62 25.00 -26.47 -27.78
CA ASN A 62 25.89 -26.42 -26.63
C ASN A 62 25.21 -25.80 -25.40
N ILE A 63 25.84 -25.93 -24.23
CA ILE A 63 25.29 -25.43 -22.95
C ILE A 63 25.06 -23.91 -22.94
N GLN A 64 25.89 -23.13 -23.62
CA GLN A 64 25.76 -21.67 -23.66
C GLN A 64 24.53 -21.27 -24.49
N GLU A 65 24.30 -21.91 -25.62
CA GLU A 65 23.12 -21.71 -26.45
C GLU A 65 21.83 -22.08 -25.70
N ILE A 66 21.84 -23.19 -24.95
CA ILE A 66 20.70 -23.61 -24.14
C ILE A 66 20.40 -22.59 -23.04
N ASN A 67 21.43 -22.14 -22.32
CA ASN A 67 21.27 -21.14 -21.27
C ASN A 67 20.78 -19.80 -21.82
N TYR A 68 21.24 -19.41 -23.01
CA TYR A 68 20.76 -18.23 -23.71
C TYR A 68 19.27 -18.34 -24.05
N LEU A 69 18.85 -19.45 -24.67
CA LEU A 69 17.44 -19.68 -25.02
C LEU A 69 16.52 -19.73 -23.79
N LEU A 70 16.97 -20.35 -22.70
CA LEU A 70 16.25 -20.36 -21.42
C LEU A 70 16.12 -18.96 -20.84
N GLY A 71 17.22 -18.19 -20.82
CA GLY A 71 17.22 -16.82 -20.32
C GLY A 71 16.30 -15.91 -21.12
N GLU A 72 16.36 -15.97 -22.45
CA GLU A 72 15.54 -15.17 -23.35
C GLU A 72 14.06 -15.54 -23.23
N SER A 73 13.72 -16.84 -23.29
CA SER A 73 12.35 -17.32 -23.14
C SER A 73 11.76 -16.95 -21.77
N ALA A 74 12.53 -17.12 -20.69
CA ALA A 74 12.09 -16.73 -19.35
C ALA A 74 11.87 -15.22 -19.24
N SER A 75 12.80 -14.41 -19.76
CA SER A 75 12.67 -12.95 -19.75
C SER A 75 11.42 -12.51 -20.52
N ALA A 76 11.28 -12.89 -21.79
CA ALA A 76 10.15 -12.49 -22.63
C ALA A 76 8.79 -12.94 -22.07
N LYS A 77 8.72 -14.17 -21.54
CA LYS A 77 7.50 -14.69 -20.93
C LYS A 77 7.17 -13.96 -19.63
N SER A 78 8.18 -13.65 -18.82
CA SER A 78 7.99 -12.93 -17.55
C SER A 78 7.50 -11.50 -17.75
N GLN A 79 7.90 -10.85 -18.85
CA GLN A 79 7.40 -9.53 -19.21
C GLN A 79 5.90 -9.56 -19.52
N ASN A 80 5.40 -10.66 -20.09
CA ASN A 80 3.99 -10.82 -20.48
C ASN A 80 3.18 -11.71 -19.52
N THR A 81 3.71 -12.01 -18.34
CA THR A 81 3.00 -12.75 -17.29
C THR A 81 2.62 -11.78 -16.18
N PHE A 82 1.36 -11.81 -15.77
CA PHE A 82 0.83 -10.91 -14.76
C PHE A 82 0.15 -11.67 -13.62
N LEU A 83 0.35 -11.19 -12.40
CA LEU A 83 -0.27 -11.72 -11.18
C LEU A 83 -1.29 -10.70 -10.68
N LEU A 84 -2.56 -11.09 -10.68
CA LEU A 84 -3.65 -10.27 -10.14
C LEU A 84 -3.88 -10.64 -8.68
N ALA A 85 -3.61 -9.70 -7.77
CA ALA A 85 -3.97 -9.78 -6.36
C ALA A 85 -5.39 -9.25 -6.15
N LEU A 86 -6.20 -10.05 -5.46
CA LEU A 86 -7.59 -9.78 -5.14
C LEU A 86 -7.88 -10.18 -3.70
N ASP A 87 -8.59 -9.32 -2.97
CA ASP A 87 -9.19 -9.69 -1.69
C ASP A 87 -10.51 -10.42 -1.96
N GLY A 88 -10.91 -11.31 -1.03
CA GLY A 88 -12.09 -12.17 -1.20
C GLY A 88 -13.42 -11.43 -1.17
N ASP A 89 -13.42 -10.18 -0.75
CA ASP A 89 -14.56 -9.27 -0.62
C ASP A 89 -14.47 -8.08 -1.61
N THR A 90 -13.64 -8.20 -2.65
CA THR A 90 -13.56 -7.22 -3.73
C THR A 90 -14.49 -7.57 -4.89
N ASP A 91 -15.32 -6.61 -5.30
CA ASP A 91 -16.09 -6.63 -6.53
C ASP A 91 -15.43 -5.75 -7.60
N PHE A 92 -15.42 -6.21 -8.86
CA PHE A 92 -14.80 -5.50 -9.98
C PHE A 92 -15.42 -5.91 -11.32
N SER A 93 -15.40 -4.99 -12.28
CA SER A 93 -15.88 -5.28 -13.63
C SER A 93 -14.81 -5.98 -14.47
N PRO A 94 -15.17 -6.83 -15.46
CA PRO A 94 -14.21 -7.35 -16.43
C PRO A 94 -13.46 -6.25 -17.19
N GLY A 95 -14.09 -5.08 -17.38
CA GLY A 95 -13.46 -3.90 -17.96
C GLY A 95 -12.32 -3.34 -17.09
N SER A 96 -12.45 -3.42 -15.76
CA SER A 96 -11.42 -2.98 -14.83
C SER A 96 -10.10 -3.76 -15.02
N VAL A 97 -10.18 -5.08 -15.21
CA VAL A 97 -9.00 -5.92 -15.49
C VAL A 97 -8.36 -5.55 -16.83
N LYS A 98 -9.17 -5.29 -17.87
CA LYS A 98 -8.66 -4.83 -19.17
C LYS A 98 -7.91 -3.50 -19.06
N ILE A 99 -8.46 -2.56 -18.29
CA ILE A 99 -7.80 -1.26 -18.05
C ILE A 99 -6.46 -1.45 -17.33
N LEU A 100 -6.38 -2.33 -16.32
CA LEU A 100 -5.11 -2.64 -15.66
C LEU A 100 -4.11 -3.24 -16.66
N LEU A 101 -4.52 -4.24 -17.46
CA LEU A 101 -3.67 -4.84 -18.49
C LEU A 101 -3.20 -3.82 -19.53
N ASP A 102 -4.06 -2.88 -19.93
CA ASP A 102 -3.70 -1.81 -20.86
C ASP A 102 -2.65 -0.85 -20.29
N ARG A 103 -2.62 -0.64 -18.96
CA ARG A 103 -1.52 0.10 -18.30
C ARG A 103 -0.22 -0.70 -18.29
N MET A 104 -0.29 -2.03 -18.20
CA MET A 104 0.87 -2.92 -18.22
C MET A 104 1.48 -3.11 -19.63
N ARG A 105 1.04 -2.39 -20.66
CA ARG A 105 1.68 -2.43 -21.99
C ARG A 105 3.06 -1.78 -21.99
N ASP A 106 3.29 -0.79 -21.13
CA ASP A 106 4.63 -0.22 -20.92
C ASP A 106 5.45 -1.17 -20.05
N GLU A 107 6.55 -1.69 -20.61
CA GLU A 107 7.43 -2.67 -19.95
C GLU A 107 8.06 -2.13 -18.66
N ASN A 108 8.16 -0.80 -18.51
CA ASN A 108 8.66 -0.16 -17.29
C ASN A 108 7.65 -0.19 -16.13
N VAL A 109 6.38 -0.49 -16.40
CA VAL A 109 5.34 -0.60 -15.37
C VAL A 109 5.46 -1.96 -14.68
N GLY A 110 5.82 -1.95 -13.40
CA GLY A 110 5.94 -3.14 -12.57
C GLY A 110 4.62 -3.53 -11.89
N ALA A 111 3.73 -2.56 -11.65
CA ALA A 111 2.40 -2.81 -11.10
C ALA A 111 1.37 -1.76 -11.54
N ALA A 112 0.10 -2.16 -11.57
CA ALA A 112 -1.04 -1.26 -11.77
C ALA A 112 -2.13 -1.58 -10.74
N CYS A 113 -2.71 -0.57 -10.11
CA CYS A 113 -3.71 -0.75 -9.06
C CYS A 113 -5.00 0.03 -9.30
N GLY A 114 -6.11 -0.51 -8.79
CA GLY A 114 -7.44 0.08 -8.84
C GLY A 114 -7.65 1.29 -7.92
N ARG A 115 -8.53 2.19 -8.36
CA ARG A 115 -9.30 3.07 -7.48
C ARG A 115 -10.28 2.24 -6.68
N ILE A 116 -10.07 2.25 -5.36
CA ILE A 116 -10.87 1.46 -4.43
C ILE A 116 -12.02 2.30 -3.89
N HIS A 117 -13.22 1.73 -3.94
CA HIS A 117 -14.45 2.31 -3.44
C HIS A 117 -14.95 1.51 -2.24
N PRO A 118 -14.94 2.09 -1.02
CA PRO A 118 -15.44 1.39 0.16
C PRO A 118 -16.97 1.24 0.09
N ILE A 119 -17.45 0.01 0.22
CA ILE A 119 -18.86 -0.36 0.31
C ILE A 119 -19.18 -0.97 1.68
N GLY A 120 -20.45 -0.90 2.06
CA GLY A 120 -20.94 -1.29 3.39
C GLY A 120 -22.03 -0.35 3.88
N ASN A 121 -22.47 -0.56 5.11
CA ASN A 121 -23.54 0.19 5.75
C ASN A 121 -23.07 0.95 7.01
N GLY A 122 -23.78 2.03 7.33
CA GLY A 122 -23.60 2.78 8.58
C GLY A 122 -22.62 3.97 8.52
N PRO A 123 -22.53 4.74 9.61
CA PRO A 123 -21.80 6.00 9.64
C PRO A 123 -20.28 5.85 9.47
N MET A 124 -19.72 4.72 9.90
CA MET A 124 -18.30 4.42 9.72
C MET A 124 -17.91 4.32 8.25
N ILE A 125 -18.82 3.84 7.40
CA ILE A 125 -18.60 3.76 5.94
C ILE A 125 -18.65 5.15 5.31
N TRP A 126 -19.53 6.04 5.78
CA TRP A 126 -19.56 7.43 5.29
C TRP A 126 -18.26 8.16 5.59
N TYR A 127 -17.73 7.97 6.81
CA TYR A 127 -16.43 8.51 7.20
C TYR A 127 -15.31 7.95 6.32
N GLN A 128 -15.27 6.63 6.11
CA GLN A 128 -14.26 6.01 5.26
C GLN A 128 -14.37 6.42 3.79
N LYS A 129 -15.58 6.64 3.24
CA LYS A 129 -15.75 7.21 1.90
C LYS A 129 -15.08 8.57 1.78
N PHE A 130 -15.23 9.43 2.79
CA PHE A 130 -14.54 10.72 2.84
C PHE A 130 -13.02 10.56 2.93
N GLU A 131 -12.53 9.69 3.81
CA GLU A 131 -11.08 9.44 3.93
C GLU A 131 -10.48 8.86 2.64
N TYR A 132 -11.18 7.94 1.97
CA TYR A 132 -10.76 7.40 0.68
C TYR A 132 -10.81 8.45 -0.41
N ALA A 133 -11.79 9.37 -0.40
CA ALA A 133 -11.82 10.47 -1.36
C ALA A 133 -10.57 11.35 -1.24
N ILE A 134 -10.14 11.69 -0.03
CA ILE A 134 -8.93 12.49 0.19
C ILE A 134 -7.66 11.70 -0.13
N GLY A 135 -7.48 10.53 0.50
CA GLY A 135 -6.22 9.78 0.39
C GLY A 135 -6.11 8.97 -0.90
N HIS A 136 -7.14 8.21 -1.25
CA HIS A 136 -7.10 7.30 -2.39
C HIS A 136 -7.52 7.97 -3.70
N TRP A 137 -8.46 8.92 -3.70
CA TRP A 137 -8.94 9.50 -4.96
C TRP A 137 -8.20 10.77 -5.33
N LEU A 138 -7.93 11.66 -4.37
CA LEU A 138 -7.21 12.91 -4.60
C LEU A 138 -5.69 12.73 -4.49
N GLN A 139 -5.19 12.30 -3.33
CA GLN A 139 -3.74 12.22 -3.11
C GLN A 139 -3.06 11.20 -4.04
N LYS A 140 -3.56 9.96 -4.14
CA LYS A 140 -2.97 8.99 -5.08
C LYS A 140 -3.07 9.42 -6.54
N ALA A 141 -4.11 10.14 -6.94
CA ALA A 141 -4.19 10.69 -8.30
C ALA A 141 -3.11 11.77 -8.50
N ALA A 142 -2.88 12.64 -7.52
CA ALA A 142 -1.77 13.60 -7.58
C ALA A 142 -0.42 12.87 -7.65
N GLU A 143 -0.19 11.85 -6.82
CA GLU A 143 1.02 11.00 -6.87
C GLU A 143 1.25 10.40 -8.26
N HIS A 144 0.19 9.88 -8.87
CA HIS A 144 0.24 9.28 -10.21
C HIS A 144 0.55 10.30 -11.31
N VAL A 145 0.02 11.52 -11.21
CA VAL A 145 0.29 12.62 -12.14
C VAL A 145 1.73 13.12 -12.02
N PHE A 146 2.23 13.30 -10.79
CA PHE A 146 3.60 13.80 -10.57
C PHE A 146 4.68 12.74 -10.79
N GLY A 147 4.33 11.46 -10.76
CA GLY A 147 5.25 10.37 -11.05
C GLY A 147 4.59 9.00 -11.00
N CYS A 148 4.48 8.43 -9.80
CA CYS A 148 3.98 7.09 -9.59
C CYS A 148 3.37 6.92 -8.20
N VAL A 149 2.43 6.00 -8.06
CA VAL A 149 1.79 5.73 -6.77
C VAL A 149 2.69 4.89 -5.86
N LEU A 150 2.70 5.21 -4.57
CA LEU A 150 3.62 4.55 -3.62
C LEU A 150 3.12 3.21 -3.06
N CYS A 151 1.89 2.81 -3.40
CA CYS A 151 1.28 1.58 -2.91
C CYS A 151 0.13 1.11 -3.80
N SER A 152 0.23 -0.13 -4.24
CA SER A 152 -0.81 -0.92 -4.88
C SER A 152 -1.54 -1.75 -3.82
N PRO A 153 -2.81 -1.43 -3.47
CA PRO A 153 -3.54 -2.16 -2.43
C PRO A 153 -3.76 -3.64 -2.81
N GLY A 154 -3.65 -4.55 -1.85
CA GLY A 154 -3.85 -5.99 -2.10
C GLY A 154 -5.22 -6.39 -2.65
N CYS A 155 -6.24 -5.54 -2.48
CA CYS A 155 -7.62 -5.84 -2.86
C CYS A 155 -7.88 -5.86 -4.37
N PHE A 156 -7.15 -5.08 -5.17
CA PHE A 156 -7.27 -5.05 -6.64
C PHE A 156 -6.02 -4.47 -7.30
N SER A 157 -4.99 -5.31 -7.49
CA SER A 157 -3.71 -4.88 -8.07
C SER A 157 -3.09 -5.95 -8.96
N LEU A 158 -2.57 -5.52 -10.10
CA LEU A 158 -1.90 -6.35 -11.09
C LEU A 158 -0.39 -6.11 -11.05
N PHE A 159 0.41 -7.18 -10.97
CA PHE A 159 1.87 -7.12 -10.89
C PHE A 159 2.50 -7.84 -12.08
N ARG A 160 3.57 -7.27 -12.65
CA ARG A 160 4.36 -7.94 -13.69
C ARG A 160 5.27 -8.99 -13.07
N ALA A 161 5.29 -10.19 -13.65
CA ALA A 161 6.16 -11.26 -13.19
C ALA A 161 7.64 -10.89 -13.27
N ALA A 162 8.09 -10.25 -14.35
CA ALA A 162 9.46 -9.77 -14.48
C ALA A 162 9.86 -8.83 -13.34
N ALA A 163 8.98 -7.90 -12.96
CA ALA A 163 9.24 -6.94 -11.89
C ALA A 163 9.30 -7.60 -10.51
N LEU A 164 8.41 -8.57 -10.27
CA LEU A 164 8.44 -9.37 -9.04
C LEU A 164 9.68 -10.26 -8.97
N MET A 165 10.12 -10.84 -10.08
CA MET A 165 11.30 -11.72 -10.14
C MET A 165 12.64 -10.98 -10.15
N ASP A 166 12.64 -9.65 -10.11
CA ASP A 166 13.87 -8.89 -9.96
C ASP A 166 14.61 -9.34 -8.68
N THR A 167 15.90 -9.64 -8.84
CA THR A 167 16.76 -10.21 -7.81
C THR A 167 16.67 -9.44 -6.48
N ASN A 168 16.60 -8.11 -6.54
CA ASN A 168 16.57 -7.29 -5.32
C ASN A 168 15.19 -7.24 -4.66
N VAL A 169 14.11 -7.48 -5.42
CA VAL A 169 12.73 -7.47 -4.92
C VAL A 169 12.49 -8.70 -4.06
N MET A 170 12.60 -9.91 -4.64
CA MET A 170 12.35 -11.14 -3.86
C MET A 170 13.35 -11.32 -2.72
N LYS A 171 14.63 -10.95 -2.93
CA LYS A 171 15.65 -11.08 -1.88
C LYS A 171 15.36 -10.22 -0.65
N LYS A 172 14.72 -9.05 -0.81
CA LYS A 172 14.33 -8.17 0.30
C LYS A 172 12.91 -8.44 0.82
N TYR A 173 12.04 -9.05 0.02
CA TYR A 173 10.65 -9.30 0.41
C TYR A 173 10.46 -10.56 1.26
N THR A 174 11.31 -11.57 1.05
CA THR A 174 11.22 -12.90 1.66
C THR A 174 11.89 -13.12 3.03
N PRO A 175 12.86 -12.30 3.49
CA PRO A 175 13.45 -12.47 4.82
C PRO A 175 12.44 -12.40 5.96
N GLU A 176 12.70 -13.13 7.04
CA GLU A 176 11.96 -12.98 8.29
C GLU A 176 12.21 -11.60 8.91
N PRO A 177 11.19 -11.00 9.55
CA PRO A 177 11.38 -9.73 10.24
C PRO A 177 12.20 -9.98 11.51
N THR A 178 13.32 -9.29 11.65
CA THR A 178 14.22 -9.42 12.81
C THR A 178 14.20 -8.17 13.68
N GLU A 179 14.06 -7.00 13.06
CA GLU A 179 14.03 -5.72 13.75
C GLU A 179 12.59 -5.20 13.93
N PRO A 180 12.34 -4.31 14.92
CA PRO A 180 11.02 -3.71 15.13
C PRO A 180 10.45 -2.99 13.88
N SER A 181 11.31 -2.33 13.11
CA SER A 181 10.94 -1.69 11.85
C SER A 181 10.49 -2.69 10.79
N ASP A 182 11.09 -3.88 10.78
CA ASP A 182 10.76 -4.94 9.83
C ASP A 182 9.34 -5.45 10.07
N HIS A 183 8.93 -5.61 11.33
CA HIS A 183 7.55 -5.99 11.64
C HIS A 183 6.54 -4.94 11.15
N LEU A 184 6.91 -3.66 11.19
CA LEU A 184 6.07 -2.57 10.74
C LEU A 184 5.95 -2.51 9.21
N GLN A 185 7.07 -2.65 8.51
CA GLN A 185 7.10 -2.60 7.05
C GLN A 185 6.64 -3.92 6.43
N PHE A 186 7.17 -5.05 6.88
CA PHE A 186 7.00 -6.34 6.23
C PHE A 186 5.67 -7.00 6.57
N ASP A 187 5.21 -6.93 7.82
CA ASP A 187 4.02 -7.68 8.25
C ASP A 187 2.76 -6.82 8.35
N GLN A 188 2.88 -5.51 8.60
CA GLN A 188 1.72 -4.60 8.68
C GLN A 188 1.45 -3.82 7.39
N GLY A 189 2.45 -3.66 6.53
CA GLY A 189 2.39 -2.90 5.29
C GLY A 189 3.00 -3.64 4.09
N GLU A 190 2.79 -4.95 4.00
CA GLU A 190 3.43 -5.84 3.03
C GLU A 190 3.21 -5.40 1.58
N ASP A 191 2.02 -4.89 1.27
CA ASP A 191 1.67 -4.40 -0.07
C ASP A 191 2.49 -3.14 -0.41
N ARG A 192 2.64 -2.23 0.57
CA ARG A 192 3.44 -1.01 0.42
C ARG A 192 4.92 -1.34 0.34
N TRP A 193 5.41 -2.26 1.17
CA TRP A 193 6.80 -2.70 1.14
C TRP A 193 7.18 -3.27 -0.24
N LEU A 194 6.34 -4.15 -0.78
CA LEU A 194 6.55 -4.67 -2.14
C LEU A 194 6.62 -3.55 -3.18
N CYS A 195 5.74 -2.55 -3.08
CA CYS A 195 5.75 -1.40 -3.98
C CYS A 195 7.02 -0.55 -3.84
N ILE A 196 7.50 -0.29 -2.62
CA ILE A 196 8.77 0.43 -2.40
C ILE A 196 9.93 -0.32 -3.07
N LEU A 197 9.97 -1.65 -2.95
CA LEU A 197 11.00 -2.45 -3.61
C LEU A 197 10.96 -2.34 -5.13
N LEU A 198 9.77 -2.37 -5.74
CA LEU A 198 9.60 -2.17 -7.19
C LEU A 198 10.07 -0.77 -7.61
N LEU A 199 9.68 0.26 -6.88
CA LEU A 199 10.06 1.64 -7.15
C LEU A 199 11.58 1.84 -7.05
N GLN A 200 12.22 1.24 -6.04
CA GLN A 200 13.69 1.23 -5.87
C GLN A 200 14.43 0.47 -6.98
N GLN A 201 13.77 -0.47 -7.68
CA GLN A 201 14.33 -1.16 -8.86
C GLN A 201 14.07 -0.44 -10.18
N GLY A 202 13.40 0.72 -10.18
CA GLY A 202 13.18 1.50 -11.40
C GLY A 202 11.80 1.30 -12.03
N TYR A 203 10.96 0.43 -11.48
CA TYR A 203 9.63 0.18 -12.02
C TYR A 203 8.66 1.32 -11.68
N ARG A 204 7.72 1.58 -12.59
CA ARG A 204 6.59 2.47 -12.38
C ARG A 204 5.41 1.71 -11.77
N ILE A 205 4.64 2.41 -10.94
CA ILE A 205 3.36 1.93 -10.42
C ILE A 205 2.24 2.84 -10.90
N GLU A 206 1.29 2.23 -11.62
CA GLU A 206 0.16 2.89 -12.26
C GLU A 206 -1.10 2.83 -11.39
N TYR A 207 -1.96 3.85 -11.55
CA TYR A 207 -3.24 3.95 -10.86
C TYR A 207 -4.38 4.14 -11.86
N ALA A 208 -5.20 3.10 -12.01
CA ALA A 208 -6.25 3.05 -13.02
C ALA A 208 -7.32 2.02 -12.66
N ALA A 209 -8.48 2.11 -13.32
CA ALA A 209 -9.65 1.26 -13.11
C ALA A 209 -10.33 1.44 -11.74
N ASP A 210 -11.57 0.96 -11.63
CA ASP A 210 -12.35 1.02 -10.40
C ASP A 210 -12.63 -0.41 -9.87
N ALA A 211 -12.61 -0.54 -8.55
CA ALA A 211 -13.00 -1.73 -7.80
C ALA A 211 -13.67 -1.34 -6.48
N TRP A 212 -14.55 -2.20 -5.97
CA TRP A 212 -15.32 -1.99 -4.74
C TRP A 212 -14.93 -3.05 -3.71
N THR A 213 -14.78 -2.67 -2.44
CA THR A 213 -14.42 -3.61 -1.37
C THR A 213 -15.18 -3.29 -0.09
N PHE A 214 -15.54 -4.32 0.67
CA PHE A 214 -16.18 -4.14 1.96
C PHE A 214 -15.22 -3.50 2.95
N ALA A 215 -15.60 -2.33 3.46
CA ALA A 215 -14.83 -1.63 4.48
C ALA A 215 -15.35 -1.98 5.89
N PRO A 216 -14.51 -1.87 6.93
CA PRO A 216 -14.95 -2.08 8.31
C PRO A 216 -16.18 -1.24 8.69
N GLU A 217 -17.27 -1.89 9.12
CA GLU A 217 -18.49 -1.19 9.56
C GLU A 217 -18.42 -0.79 11.05
N GLY A 218 -17.65 -1.54 11.85
CA GLY A 218 -17.48 -1.32 13.28
C GLY A 218 -16.25 -0.49 13.65
N PHE A 219 -16.34 0.29 14.73
CA PHE A 219 -15.23 1.11 15.24
C PHE A 219 -13.97 0.30 15.56
N PHE A 220 -14.12 -0.86 16.21
CA PHE A 220 -12.98 -1.70 16.63
C PHE A 220 -12.17 -2.21 15.43
N GLU A 221 -12.86 -2.69 14.39
CA GLU A 221 -12.23 -3.18 13.17
C GLU A 221 -11.56 -2.04 12.40
N PHE A 222 -12.28 -0.92 12.26
CA PHE A 222 -11.76 0.30 11.64
C PHE A 222 -10.48 0.78 12.34
N PHE A 223 -10.51 0.95 13.66
CA PHE A 223 -9.38 1.49 14.40
C PHE A 223 -8.18 0.54 14.35
N ASN A 224 -8.41 -0.76 14.50
CA ASN A 224 -7.34 -1.76 14.38
C ASN A 224 -6.71 -1.78 12.98
N GLN A 225 -7.49 -1.51 11.92
CA GLN A 225 -6.95 -1.32 10.58
C GLN A 225 -6.02 -0.09 10.52
N ARG A 226 -6.41 1.04 11.11
CA ARG A 226 -5.61 2.28 11.11
C ARG A 226 -4.33 2.15 11.93
N CYS A 227 -4.34 1.39 13.02
CA CYS A 227 -3.15 1.04 13.79
C CYS A 227 -2.09 0.28 12.96
N ARG A 228 -2.49 -0.44 11.90
CA ARG A 228 -1.54 -1.09 10.99
C ARG A 228 -1.11 -0.16 9.85
N TRP A 229 -2.05 0.58 9.28
CA TRP A 229 -1.83 1.34 8.05
C TRP A 229 -1.00 2.61 8.24
N MET A 230 -1.25 3.38 9.30
CA MET A 230 -0.53 4.65 9.51
C MET A 230 0.96 4.40 9.80
N PRO A 231 1.32 3.54 10.77
CA PRO A 231 2.73 3.34 11.09
C PRO A 231 3.53 2.72 9.93
N SER A 232 2.94 1.75 9.23
CA SER A 232 3.59 1.14 8.06
C SER A 232 3.74 2.12 6.90
N THR A 233 2.79 3.05 6.70
CA THR A 233 2.92 4.12 5.71
C THR A 233 4.08 5.03 6.04
N ILE A 234 4.21 5.44 7.31
CA ILE A 234 5.33 6.29 7.75
C ILE A 234 6.67 5.58 7.52
N ALA A 235 6.80 4.34 7.99
CA ALA A 235 8.05 3.60 7.87
C ALA A 235 8.49 3.37 6.43
N ASN A 236 7.56 3.05 5.53
CA ASN A 236 7.87 2.81 4.11
C ASN A 236 8.23 4.10 3.37
N ILE A 237 7.55 5.21 3.64
CA ILE A 237 7.89 6.50 3.00
C ILE A 237 9.24 7.01 3.52
N LEU A 238 9.54 6.85 4.82
CA LEU A 238 10.86 7.21 5.36
C LEU A 238 11.99 6.38 4.73
N ASP A 239 11.79 5.09 4.48
CA ASP A 239 12.76 4.26 3.74
C ASP A 239 12.97 4.76 2.30
N LEU A 240 11.88 5.11 1.61
CA LEU A 240 11.95 5.68 0.27
C LEU A 240 12.71 7.01 0.26
N LEU A 241 12.42 7.91 1.20
CA LEU A 241 13.09 9.20 1.33
C LEU A 241 14.57 9.04 1.71
N GLY A 242 14.90 8.07 2.57
CA GLY A 242 16.28 7.73 2.92
C GLY A 242 17.08 7.14 1.74
N SER A 243 16.41 6.51 0.78
CA SER A 243 17.02 5.91 -0.42
C SER A 243 16.93 6.78 -1.67
N THR A 244 16.51 8.04 -1.54
CA THR A 244 16.29 9.01 -2.64
C THR A 244 17.39 8.98 -3.70
N SER A 245 18.66 9.15 -3.32
CA SER A 245 19.77 9.26 -4.27
C SER A 245 19.97 8.04 -5.16
N MET A 246 19.58 6.85 -4.67
CA MET A 246 19.65 5.61 -5.45
C MET A 246 18.39 5.43 -6.29
N THR A 247 17.23 5.70 -5.69
CA THR A 247 15.93 5.56 -6.34
C THR A 247 15.77 6.51 -7.52
N THR A 248 16.14 7.78 -7.41
CA THR A 248 16.02 8.76 -8.51
C THR A 248 16.98 8.47 -9.68
N LYS A 249 18.13 7.83 -9.40
CA LYS A 249 19.07 7.38 -10.45
C LYS A 249 18.54 6.19 -11.24
N LYS A 250 17.81 5.29 -10.58
CA LYS A 250 17.26 4.07 -11.19
C LYS A 250 15.87 4.29 -11.80
N ASN A 251 15.04 5.12 -11.18
CA ASN A 251 13.64 5.31 -11.54
C ASN A 251 13.40 6.72 -12.09
N PRO A 252 13.22 6.87 -13.41
CA PRO A 252 12.99 8.20 -14.02
C PRO A 252 11.65 8.82 -13.59
N ASN A 253 10.69 8.00 -13.13
CA ASN A 253 9.40 8.48 -12.63
C ASN A 253 9.48 9.05 -11.21
N MET A 254 10.62 8.89 -10.53
CA MET A 254 10.90 9.42 -9.21
C MET A 254 11.80 10.66 -9.32
N SER A 255 11.26 11.73 -9.90
CA SER A 255 11.99 13.00 -10.03
C SER A 255 12.32 13.62 -8.66
N ILE A 256 13.33 14.48 -8.59
CA ILE A 256 13.67 15.23 -7.36
C ILE A 256 12.47 16.06 -6.88
N LEU A 257 11.69 16.64 -7.81
CA LEU A 257 10.48 17.39 -7.48
C LEU A 257 9.43 16.48 -6.84
N TYR A 258 9.27 15.27 -7.36
CA TYR A 258 8.35 14.30 -6.77
C TYR A 258 8.80 13.84 -5.37
N ILE A 259 10.11 13.66 -5.16
CA ILE A 259 10.65 13.37 -3.84
C ILE A 259 10.41 14.53 -2.86
N LEU A 260 10.59 15.77 -3.32
CA LEU A 260 10.27 16.96 -2.50
C LEU A 260 8.79 17.01 -2.13
N PHE A 261 7.90 16.68 -3.07
CA PHE A 261 6.46 16.54 -2.81
C PHE A 261 6.18 15.48 -1.72
N GLN A 262 6.80 14.31 -1.81
CA GLN A 262 6.65 13.25 -0.81
C GLN A 262 7.23 13.64 0.56
N TRP A 263 8.35 14.37 0.58
CA TRP A 263 8.93 14.89 1.81
C TRP A 263 8.01 15.93 2.47
N LEU A 264 7.41 16.83 1.68
CA LEU A 264 6.44 17.80 2.17
C LEU A 264 5.19 17.11 2.73
N LEU A 265 4.65 16.11 2.03
CA LEU A 265 3.52 15.32 2.53
C LEU A 265 3.84 14.62 3.85
N MET A 266 5.04 14.03 3.97
CA MET A 266 5.51 13.42 5.21
C MET A 266 5.59 14.45 6.34
N LEU A 267 6.17 15.62 6.07
CA LEU A 267 6.25 16.71 7.05
C LEU A 267 4.86 17.13 7.52
N MET A 268 3.92 17.35 6.59
CA MET A 268 2.54 17.71 6.94
C MET A 268 1.83 16.62 7.76
N THR A 269 2.10 15.35 7.45
CA THR A 269 1.56 14.21 8.21
C THR A 269 2.07 14.20 9.65
N MET A 270 3.35 14.53 9.87
CA MET A 270 3.95 14.63 11.20
C MET A 270 3.45 15.84 12.00
N LEU A 271 3.19 16.97 11.33
CA LEU A 271 2.68 18.19 11.97
C LEU A 271 1.18 18.12 12.27
N GLY A 272 0.41 17.35 11.49
CA GLY A 272 -1.05 17.28 11.55
C GLY A 272 -1.64 17.09 12.95
N PRO A 273 -1.20 16.09 13.75
CA PRO A 273 -1.70 15.91 15.12
C PRO A 273 -1.46 17.14 16.01
N GLY A 274 -0.31 17.79 15.88
CA GLY A 274 0.00 19.03 16.61
C GLY A 274 -0.93 20.17 16.23
N THR A 275 -1.18 20.37 14.92
CA THR A 275 -2.10 21.39 14.43
C THR A 275 -3.53 21.18 14.93
N ILE A 276 -4.01 19.93 14.98
CA ILE A 276 -5.33 19.60 15.52
C ILE A 276 -5.41 19.93 17.01
N LEU A 277 -4.38 19.58 17.80
CA LEU A 277 -4.33 19.90 19.23
C LEU A 277 -4.33 21.42 19.48
N MET A 278 -3.59 22.18 18.66
CA MET A 278 -3.61 23.65 18.71
C MET A 278 -4.99 24.23 18.37
N MET A 279 -5.66 23.67 17.35
CA MET A 279 -7.02 24.08 16.97
C MET A 279 -8.03 23.84 18.11
N ILE A 280 -7.95 22.67 18.74
CA ILE A 280 -8.78 22.32 19.90
C ILE A 280 -8.52 23.29 21.05
N ALA A 281 -7.25 23.52 21.41
CA ALA A 281 -6.89 24.45 22.48
C ALA A 281 -7.39 25.88 22.21
N GLY A 282 -7.26 26.37 20.97
CA GLY A 282 -7.75 27.69 20.57
C GLY A 282 -9.27 27.84 20.72
N ALA A 283 -10.03 26.83 20.30
CA ALA A 283 -11.48 26.83 20.44
C ALA A 283 -11.95 26.71 21.90
N VAL A 284 -11.30 25.85 22.70
CA VAL A 284 -11.60 25.69 24.12
C VAL A 284 -11.37 27.01 24.87
N LYS A 285 -10.25 27.69 24.59
CA LYS A 285 -9.98 29.04 25.11
C LYS A 285 -11.11 30.02 24.81
N LEU A 286 -11.59 30.03 23.56
CA LEU A 286 -12.63 30.97 23.12
C LEU A 286 -13.98 30.69 23.78
N VAL A 287 -14.43 29.44 23.77
CA VAL A 287 -15.78 29.06 24.21
C VAL A 287 -15.87 29.05 25.74
N PHE A 288 -14.88 28.47 26.41
CA PHE A 288 -14.87 28.31 27.87
C PHE A 288 -14.14 29.44 28.60
N LYS A 289 -13.55 30.40 27.88
CA LYS A 289 -12.79 31.54 28.44
C LYS A 289 -11.65 31.11 29.38
N MET A 290 -11.06 29.94 29.12
CA MET A 290 -9.93 29.41 29.88
C MET A 290 -8.63 30.14 29.51
N THR A 291 -7.59 30.01 30.33
CA THR A 291 -6.25 30.48 29.95
C THR A 291 -5.67 29.62 28.82
N LEU A 292 -4.66 30.15 28.11
CA LEU A 292 -4.03 29.43 27.01
C LEU A 292 -3.37 28.12 27.49
N ILE A 293 -2.68 28.17 28.63
CA ILE A 293 -1.99 27.01 29.20
C ILE A 293 -2.99 25.93 29.58
N GLU A 294 -4.08 26.29 30.27
CA GLU A 294 -5.13 25.34 30.64
C GLU A 294 -5.77 24.67 29.42
N SER A 295 -5.99 25.45 28.35
CA SER A 295 -6.58 24.93 27.11
C SER A 295 -5.65 23.94 26.40
N TYR A 296 -4.33 24.19 26.40
CA TYR A 296 -3.36 23.24 25.88
C TYR A 296 -3.26 21.97 26.72
N LEU A 297 -3.25 22.10 28.05
CA LEU A 297 -3.26 20.94 28.95
C LEU A 297 -4.52 20.09 28.72
N PHE A 298 -5.69 20.73 28.60
CA PHE A 298 -6.94 20.05 28.31
C PHE A 298 -6.90 19.26 26.99
N ALA A 299 -6.33 19.84 25.92
CA ALA A 299 -6.23 19.18 24.62
C ALA A 299 -5.22 18.02 24.61
N THR A 300 -4.09 18.18 25.30
CA THR A 300 -2.92 17.29 25.19
C THR A 300 -2.93 16.15 26.21
N ILE A 301 -3.43 16.36 27.43
CA ILE A 301 -3.42 15.34 28.49
C ILE A 301 -4.12 14.04 28.05
N PRO A 302 -5.32 14.05 27.44
CA PRO A 302 -5.98 12.82 27.01
C PRO A 302 -5.18 12.06 25.95
N ALA A 303 -4.59 12.76 24.99
CA ALA A 303 -3.75 12.16 23.94
C ALA A 303 -2.46 11.56 24.51
N MET A 304 -1.81 12.27 25.43
CA MET A 304 -0.63 11.79 26.16
C MET A 304 -0.97 10.55 26.99
N ALA A 305 -2.08 10.58 27.73
CA ALA A 305 -2.54 9.47 28.55
C ALA A 305 -2.81 8.22 27.69
N PHE A 306 -3.43 8.38 26.52
CA PHE A 306 -3.62 7.28 25.58
C PHE A 306 -2.28 6.73 25.08
N THR A 307 -1.38 7.60 24.64
CA THR A 307 -0.06 7.22 24.12
C THR A 307 0.75 6.42 25.15
N VAL A 308 0.78 6.91 26.38
CA VAL A 308 1.42 6.25 27.53
C VAL A 308 0.72 4.90 27.77
N SER A 309 -0.61 4.84 27.76
CA SER A 309 -1.34 3.59 27.98
C SER A 309 -1.04 2.49 26.95
N CYS A 310 -0.71 2.86 25.71
CA CYS A 310 -0.38 1.90 24.64
C CYS A 310 0.86 1.04 24.94
N PHE A 311 1.76 1.48 25.84
CA PHE A 311 2.95 0.69 26.22
C PHE A 311 2.63 -0.50 27.15
N TRP A 312 1.53 -0.43 27.92
CA TRP A 312 1.21 -1.46 28.92
C TRP A 312 -0.14 -2.14 28.71
N LEU A 313 -1.09 -1.49 28.03
CA LEU A 313 -2.42 -2.06 27.81
C LEU A 313 -2.44 -3.07 26.67
N THR A 314 -3.30 -4.08 26.81
CA THR A 314 -3.60 -5.02 25.72
C THR A 314 -4.37 -4.34 24.59
N THR A 315 -4.27 -4.86 23.36
CA THR A 315 -4.96 -4.29 22.18
C THR A 315 -6.46 -4.07 22.42
N ARG A 316 -7.14 -4.98 23.13
CA ARG A 316 -8.57 -4.83 23.45
C ARG A 316 -8.82 -3.60 24.34
N LEU A 317 -8.01 -3.39 25.37
CA LEU A 317 -8.14 -2.23 26.27
C LEU A 317 -7.75 -0.93 25.57
N GLN A 318 -6.73 -0.96 24.72
CA GLN A 318 -6.36 0.18 23.86
C GLN A 318 -7.54 0.60 22.98
N LEU A 319 -8.23 -0.35 22.33
CA LEU A 319 -9.38 -0.03 21.48
C LEU A 319 -10.56 0.56 22.27
N ILE A 320 -10.83 0.06 23.49
CA ILE A 320 -11.87 0.61 24.36
C ILE A 320 -11.51 2.05 24.76
N PHE A 321 -10.26 2.30 25.15
CA PHE A 321 -9.80 3.65 25.49
C PHE A 321 -9.90 4.58 24.28
N ALA A 322 -9.48 4.14 23.10
CA ALA A 322 -9.63 4.90 21.86
C ALA A 322 -11.09 5.24 21.53
N ALA A 323 -12.02 4.31 21.77
CA ALA A 323 -13.45 4.53 21.56
C ALA A 323 -14.00 5.62 22.52
N ILE A 324 -13.65 5.54 23.81
CA ILE A 324 -14.04 6.54 24.81
C ILE A 324 -13.48 7.92 24.43
N LEU A 325 -12.20 7.98 24.07
CA LEU A 325 -11.58 9.23 23.65
C LEU A 325 -12.21 9.78 22.37
N SER A 326 -12.55 8.94 21.40
CA SER A 326 -13.19 9.36 20.16
C SER A 326 -14.56 10.00 20.43
N ILE A 327 -15.33 9.46 21.38
CA ILE A 327 -16.60 10.07 21.82
C ILE A 327 -16.33 11.45 22.46
N ILE A 328 -15.37 11.54 23.38
CA ILE A 328 -14.99 12.81 24.03
C ILE A 328 -14.55 13.85 23.00
N TYR A 329 -13.65 13.47 22.09
CA TYR A 329 -13.15 14.36 21.04
C TYR A 329 -14.25 14.74 20.05
N THR A 330 -15.27 13.91 19.81
CA THR A 330 -16.43 14.29 18.99
C THR A 330 -17.16 15.47 19.62
N PHE A 331 -17.43 15.45 20.93
CA PHE A 331 -18.05 16.58 21.62
C PHE A 331 -17.14 17.82 21.62
N ILE A 332 -15.83 17.64 21.84
CA ILE A 332 -14.86 18.73 21.75
C ILE A 332 -14.88 19.34 20.36
N MET A 333 -14.88 18.54 19.29
CA MET A 333 -14.91 19.04 17.90
C MET A 333 -16.21 19.78 17.56
N MET A 334 -17.33 19.43 18.19
CA MET A 334 -18.56 20.22 18.08
C MET A 334 -18.39 21.60 18.73
N VAL A 335 -17.72 21.67 19.89
CA VAL A 335 -17.35 22.96 20.51
C VAL A 335 -16.37 23.73 19.62
N VAL A 336 -15.38 23.07 19.02
CA VAL A 336 -14.47 23.68 18.04
C VAL A 336 -15.25 24.28 16.89
N PHE A 337 -16.18 23.53 16.30
CA PHE A 337 -16.99 24.00 15.20
C PHE A 337 -17.79 25.27 15.55
N VAL A 338 -18.46 25.27 16.71
CA VAL A 338 -19.19 26.45 17.20
C VAL A 338 -18.24 27.62 17.46
N GLY A 339 -17.10 27.38 18.10
CA GLY A 339 -16.08 28.40 18.36
C GLY A 339 -15.54 29.01 17.07
N THR A 340 -15.29 28.19 16.05
CA THR A 340 -14.79 28.64 14.74
C THR A 340 -15.82 29.53 14.04
N ILE A 341 -17.11 29.15 14.09
CA ILE A 341 -18.21 29.97 13.56
C ILE A 341 -18.29 31.30 14.32
N GLN A 342 -18.18 31.30 15.65
CA GLN A 342 -18.21 32.53 16.44
C GLN A 342 -17.05 33.47 16.10
N THR A 343 -15.83 32.94 15.94
CA THR A 343 -14.67 33.72 15.49
C THR A 343 -14.91 34.34 14.12
N ALA A 344 -15.40 33.53 13.16
CA ALA A 344 -15.69 34.00 11.81
C ALA A 344 -16.80 35.07 11.79
N ALA A 345 -17.83 34.92 12.61
CA ALA A 345 -18.97 35.84 12.70
C ALA A 345 -18.61 37.18 13.37
N LYS A 346 -17.69 37.17 14.35
CA LYS A 346 -17.29 38.39 15.07
C LYS A 346 -16.30 39.27 14.30
N GLY A 347 -15.70 38.76 13.22
CA GLY A 347 -14.71 39.51 12.45
C GLY A 347 -13.51 39.99 13.28
N GLU A 348 -13.26 39.35 14.43
CA GLU A 348 -12.14 39.72 15.32
C GLU A 348 -10.83 39.39 14.61
N HIS A 349 -10.23 40.41 13.99
CA HIS A 349 -8.83 40.40 13.62
C HIS A 349 -8.01 40.02 14.86
N ILE A 350 -7.33 38.88 14.78
CA ILE A 350 -6.32 38.48 15.75
C ILE A 350 -5.31 39.64 15.80
N PRO A 351 -5.12 40.31 16.96
CA PRO A 351 -4.10 41.33 17.07
C PRO A 351 -2.74 40.66 16.83
N SER A 352 -1.97 41.24 15.91
CA SER A 352 -0.61 40.87 15.52
C SER A 352 0.35 40.75 16.70
#